data_AF-A0A355EJN4-F1
#
_entry.id   AF-A0A355EJN4-F1
#
_cell.length_a   1.000
_cell.length_b   1.000
_cell.length_c   1.000
_cell.angle_alpha   90.00
_cell.angle_beta   90.00
_cell.angle_gamma   90.00
#
_symmetry.space_group_name_H-M   'P 1'
#
loop_
_entity.id
_entity.type
_entity.pdbx_description
1 polymer ?
#
loop_
_entity_poly.entity_id
_entity_poly.type
_entity_poly.pdbx_seq_one_letter_code
_entity_poly.pdbx_strand_id
1 'polypeptide(L)'
;MLVVSIFGIFAELKIIAIKRTRFMRRLFAGIGTFLLLMAVFALHSQAAMKTLSVPTVDQDWMAATTGYNYNCGPVSATEVMAYWALHGFPNLMSAPPTGQIPDKSAQIVSLFRNMVKYTTYDDSGYIYAEAEPQLAAELRSYLTLKGYSGTVELAGYGKVTFARLKSEIDAGRPVMLLVHAWDHWVVVKGYDDTAQQLRVLWGHDTNNNLVFERTVSFSSINAADTNPDTGTNAVYIRAGSSSECTYTISPTSATIGSSGGTGRISVSAPSGCSWSASTGASWAVITSGASGSGNGTVTCSIQANTGSARTVAFSIAGKIFSLTQSGATSGTTTTPATTVKYTLTITKQGTGSGTVTVNPAGLKYSYGTRVTLKAVPDWNSVFAGWSGACSGTQTTCSGTMTRNVSVTANFRKRY
;
A
#
# COMPACT_ATOMS: atom_id res chain seq x y z
N MET A 1 5.82 -48.16 0.21
CA MET A 1 6.36 -49.52 0.44
C MET A 1 5.50 -50.38 1.39
N LEU A 2 4.80 -49.83 2.38
CA LEU A 2 3.99 -50.64 3.32
C LEU A 2 2.75 -51.33 2.70
N VAL A 3 2.12 -50.72 1.69
CA VAL A 3 0.87 -51.22 1.08
C VAL A 3 1.09 -52.48 0.22
N VAL A 4 2.25 -52.61 -0.42
CA VAL A 4 2.57 -53.76 -1.28
C VAL A 4 2.89 -55.01 -0.45
N SER A 5 3.48 -54.84 0.74
CA SER A 5 3.80 -55.95 1.64
C SER A 5 2.57 -56.61 2.28
N ILE A 6 1.48 -55.87 2.45
CA ILE A 6 0.22 -56.40 3.03
C ILE A 6 -0.50 -57.30 2.02
N PHE A 7 -0.53 -56.92 0.73
CA PHE A 7 -1.16 -57.74 -0.31
C PHE A 7 -0.43 -59.08 -0.56
N GLY A 8 0.90 -59.12 -0.37
CA GLY A 8 1.69 -60.36 -0.46
C GLY A 8 1.32 -61.39 0.62
N ILE A 9 1.02 -60.94 1.84
CA ILE A 9 0.61 -61.80 2.97
C ILE A 9 -0.80 -62.40 2.75
N PHE A 10 -1.70 -61.66 2.07
CA PHE A 10 -3.05 -62.15 1.76
C PHE A 10 -3.09 -63.24 0.68
N ALA A 11 -2.09 -63.32 -0.20
CA ALA A 11 -2.01 -64.38 -1.21
C ALA A 11 -1.63 -65.74 -0.57
N GLU A 12 -0.68 -65.76 0.37
CA GLU A 12 -0.28 -67.00 1.05
C GLU A 12 -1.34 -67.52 2.04
N LEU A 13 -2.05 -66.63 2.75
CA LEU A 13 -3.12 -67.03 3.68
C LEU A 13 -4.36 -67.60 2.98
N LYS A 14 -4.66 -67.16 1.74
CA LYS A 14 -5.76 -67.72 0.95
C LYS A 14 -5.51 -69.17 0.54
N ILE A 15 -4.25 -69.58 0.34
CA ILE A 15 -3.90 -70.95 -0.05
C ILE A 15 -4.11 -71.92 1.13
N ILE A 16 -3.87 -71.47 2.37
CA ILE A 16 -4.05 -72.28 3.58
C ILE A 16 -5.54 -72.46 3.96
N ALA A 17 -6.38 -71.45 3.69
CA ALA A 17 -7.79 -71.45 4.09
C ALA A 17 -8.75 -72.32 3.22
N ILE A 18 -8.26 -72.88 2.11
CA ILE A 18 -9.10 -73.71 1.21
C ILE A 18 -9.47 -75.07 1.84
N LYS A 19 -8.75 -75.53 2.88
CA LYS A 19 -8.91 -76.92 3.37
C LYS A 19 -9.61 -77.20 4.71
N ARG A 20 -10.08 -76.25 5.52
CA ARG A 20 -10.83 -76.61 6.75
C ARG A 20 -11.96 -75.66 7.17
N THR A 21 -13.15 -76.27 7.27
CA THR A 21 -14.36 -75.93 8.05
C THR A 21 -15.00 -74.53 7.93
N ARG A 22 -16.34 -74.53 7.85
CA ARG A 22 -17.22 -73.33 7.78
C ARG A 22 -16.95 -72.30 8.89
N PHE A 23 -16.35 -72.71 10.01
CA PHE A 23 -15.96 -71.87 11.14
C PHE A 23 -14.83 -70.88 10.78
N MET A 24 -13.77 -71.34 10.10
CA MET A 24 -12.65 -70.47 9.70
C MET A 24 -13.09 -69.41 8.69
N ARG A 25 -13.97 -69.76 7.73
CA ARG A 25 -14.52 -68.77 6.79
C ARG A 25 -15.33 -67.66 7.48
N ARG A 26 -16.05 -67.97 8.57
CA ARG A 26 -16.78 -66.96 9.36
C ARG A 26 -15.85 -66.10 10.21
N LEU A 27 -14.79 -66.69 10.76
CA LEU A 27 -13.77 -65.97 11.53
C LEU A 27 -12.98 -64.99 10.64
N PHE A 28 -12.55 -65.42 9.45
CA PHE A 28 -11.87 -64.55 8.47
C PHE A 28 -12.81 -63.49 7.86
N ALA A 29 -14.09 -63.80 7.67
CA ALA A 29 -15.08 -62.79 7.28
C ALA A 29 -15.26 -61.73 8.38
N GLY A 30 -15.39 -62.14 9.65
CA GLY A 30 -15.52 -61.23 10.79
C GLY A 30 -14.28 -60.36 11.02
N ILE A 31 -13.07 -60.94 10.94
CA ILE A 31 -11.81 -60.19 11.03
C ILE A 31 -11.63 -59.26 9.83
N GLY A 32 -12.02 -59.70 8.63
CA GLY A 32 -12.01 -58.86 7.42
C GLY A 32 -12.97 -57.67 7.53
N THR A 33 -14.19 -57.87 8.04
CA THR A 33 -15.15 -56.79 8.29
C THR A 33 -14.68 -55.86 9.41
N PHE A 34 -14.06 -56.38 10.47
CA PHE A 34 -13.51 -55.59 11.57
C PHE A 34 -12.31 -54.75 11.15
N LEU A 35 -11.39 -55.31 10.35
CA LEU A 35 -10.26 -54.57 9.77
C LEU A 35 -10.71 -53.57 8.70
N LEU A 36 -11.75 -53.88 7.92
CA LEU A 36 -12.36 -52.93 7.00
C LEU A 36 -13.07 -51.80 7.77
N LEU A 37 -13.77 -52.10 8.87
CA LEU A 37 -14.36 -51.10 9.76
C LEU A 37 -13.30 -50.27 10.47
N MET A 38 -12.16 -50.84 10.87
CA MET A 38 -11.02 -50.09 11.42
C MET A 38 -10.29 -49.28 10.34
N ALA A 39 -10.20 -49.75 9.10
CA ALA A 39 -9.67 -48.98 7.99
C ALA A 39 -10.63 -47.86 7.58
N VAL A 40 -11.94 -48.10 7.63
CA VAL A 40 -12.98 -47.08 7.45
C VAL A 40 -12.96 -46.10 8.62
N PHE A 41 -12.79 -46.53 9.87
CA PHE A 41 -12.59 -45.65 11.03
C PHE A 41 -11.28 -44.86 10.93
N ALA A 42 -10.20 -45.47 10.45
CA ALA A 42 -8.91 -44.81 10.24
C ALA A 42 -8.91 -43.87 9.01
N LEU A 43 -9.77 -44.13 8.00
CA LEU A 43 -10.05 -43.20 6.91
C LEU A 43 -11.05 -42.09 7.31
N HIS A 44 -11.93 -42.34 8.29
CA HIS A 44 -12.86 -41.35 8.85
C HIS A 44 -12.25 -40.53 10.00
N SER A 45 -11.11 -40.94 10.58
CA SER A 45 -10.47 -40.25 11.72
C SER A 45 -9.42 -39.22 11.32
N GLN A 46 -9.37 -38.80 10.06
CA GLN A 46 -8.61 -37.62 9.64
C GLN A 46 -9.45 -36.81 8.66
N ALA A 47 -10.54 -36.21 9.14
CA ALA A 47 -11.05 -35.02 8.48
C ALA A 47 -9.90 -33.98 8.53
N ALA A 48 -9.18 -33.83 7.42
CA ALA A 48 -8.05 -32.92 7.36
C ALA A 48 -8.54 -31.51 7.71
N MET A 49 -8.02 -30.95 8.80
CA MET A 49 -8.36 -29.62 9.26
C MET A 49 -8.12 -28.61 8.13
N LYS A 50 -9.20 -27.99 7.63
CA LYS A 50 -9.09 -26.99 6.59
C LYS A 50 -8.39 -25.78 7.17
N THR A 51 -7.30 -25.35 6.55
CA THR A 51 -6.43 -24.29 7.08
C THR A 51 -5.98 -23.34 5.97
N LEU A 52 -6.05 -22.04 6.24
CA LEU A 52 -5.50 -20.96 5.42
C LEU A 52 -4.04 -20.70 5.80
N SER A 53 -3.21 -20.34 4.83
CA SER A 53 -1.83 -19.90 5.08
C SER A 53 -1.82 -18.42 5.46
N VAL A 54 -2.14 -18.13 6.72
CA VAL A 54 -2.09 -16.77 7.28
C VAL A 54 -0.65 -16.47 7.74
N PRO A 55 -0.02 -15.39 7.24
CA PRO A 55 1.29 -14.96 7.72
C PRO A 55 1.27 -14.55 9.18
N THR A 56 2.40 -14.71 9.85
CA THR A 56 2.56 -14.42 11.28
C THR A 56 3.30 -13.11 11.50
N VAL A 57 2.93 -12.37 12.55
CA VAL A 57 3.50 -11.05 12.84
C VAL A 57 4.22 -11.08 14.19
N ASP A 58 5.41 -10.52 14.23
CA ASP A 58 6.24 -10.44 15.43
C ASP A 58 5.66 -9.45 16.45
N GLN A 59 5.32 -9.95 17.64
CA GLN A 59 4.75 -9.16 18.73
C GLN A 59 5.79 -8.26 19.41
N ASP A 60 7.08 -8.65 19.45
CA ASP A 60 8.17 -7.83 19.99
C ASP A 60 8.42 -6.62 19.08
N TRP A 61 8.39 -6.85 17.76
CA TRP A 61 8.38 -5.77 16.78
C TRP A 61 7.18 -4.85 16.96
N MET A 62 5.99 -5.41 17.15
CA MET A 62 4.78 -4.61 17.39
C MET A 62 4.94 -3.75 18.64
N ALA A 63 5.46 -4.32 19.73
CA ALA A 63 5.68 -3.61 20.98
C ALA A 63 6.70 -2.48 20.86
N ALA A 64 7.81 -2.72 20.15
CA ALA A 64 8.80 -1.68 19.84
C ALA A 64 8.21 -0.56 18.96
N THR A 65 7.22 -0.88 18.12
CA THR A 65 6.61 0.03 17.15
C THR A 65 5.49 0.87 17.75
N THR A 66 4.66 0.27 18.60
CA THR A 66 3.53 0.93 19.26
C THR A 66 3.94 1.58 20.58
N GLY A 67 4.99 1.08 21.24
CA GLY A 67 5.38 1.47 22.60
C GLY A 67 4.59 0.75 23.70
N TYR A 68 3.80 -0.27 23.35
CA TYR A 68 2.92 -1.00 24.27
C TYR A 68 3.23 -2.49 24.24
N ASN A 69 3.17 -3.19 25.38
CA ASN A 69 3.48 -4.62 25.46
C ASN A 69 2.28 -5.54 25.17
N TYR A 70 1.07 -5.00 25.21
CA TYR A 70 -0.17 -5.73 24.96
C TYR A 70 -0.74 -5.29 23.61
N ASN A 71 -0.57 -6.15 22.59
CA ASN A 71 -0.91 -5.80 21.20
C ASN A 71 -1.64 -6.95 20.49
N CYS A 72 -2.38 -7.81 21.20
CA CYS A 72 -2.98 -8.99 20.58
C CYS A 72 -3.94 -8.63 19.44
N GLY A 73 -4.68 -7.54 19.53
CA GLY A 73 -5.55 -7.09 18.43
C GLY A 73 -4.80 -6.42 17.27
N PRO A 74 -3.85 -5.48 17.47
CA PRO A 74 -2.96 -4.99 16.43
C PRO A 74 -2.23 -6.12 15.69
N VAL A 75 -1.69 -7.10 16.41
CA VAL A 75 -1.02 -8.27 15.82
C VAL A 75 -2.01 -9.06 14.96
N SER A 76 -3.16 -9.45 15.51
CA SER A 76 -4.20 -10.19 14.78
C SER A 76 -4.71 -9.44 13.54
N ALA A 77 -4.89 -8.11 13.64
CA ALA A 77 -5.26 -7.26 12.52
C ALA A 77 -4.20 -7.26 11.41
N THR A 78 -2.93 -7.19 11.80
CA THR A 78 -1.79 -7.23 10.87
C THR A 78 -1.76 -8.53 10.11
N GLU A 79 -1.92 -9.66 10.80
CA GLU A 79 -1.93 -10.99 10.19
C GLU A 79 -3.05 -11.15 9.14
N VAL A 80 -4.24 -10.64 9.44
CA VAL A 80 -5.36 -10.68 8.49
C VAL A 80 -5.12 -9.73 7.30
N MET A 81 -4.64 -8.52 7.53
CA MET A 81 -4.30 -7.59 6.45
C MET A 81 -3.18 -8.13 5.55
N ALA A 82 -2.24 -8.88 6.13
CA ALA A 82 -1.12 -9.50 5.44
C ALA A 82 -1.59 -10.63 4.54
N TYR A 83 -2.47 -11.46 5.09
CA TYR A 83 -3.14 -12.49 4.32
C TYR A 83 -3.81 -11.86 3.09
N TRP A 84 -4.60 -10.79 3.26
CA TRP A 84 -5.24 -10.12 2.14
C TRP A 84 -4.24 -9.50 1.14
N ALA A 85 -3.13 -8.93 1.62
CA ALA A 85 -2.08 -8.40 0.75
C ALA A 85 -1.51 -9.46 -0.21
N LEU A 86 -1.32 -10.69 0.28
CA LEU A 86 -0.88 -11.84 -0.52
C LEU A 86 -2.00 -12.42 -1.41
N HIS A 87 -3.27 -12.11 -1.13
CA HIS A 87 -4.44 -12.68 -1.80
C HIS A 87 -5.23 -11.63 -2.59
N GLY A 88 -4.51 -10.81 -3.38
CA GLY A 88 -5.12 -9.90 -4.36
C GLY A 88 -5.32 -8.45 -3.88
N PHE A 89 -4.85 -8.10 -2.68
CA PHE A 89 -4.96 -6.74 -2.13
C PHE A 89 -3.59 -6.12 -1.80
N PRO A 90 -2.67 -6.02 -2.77
CA PRO A 90 -1.25 -5.72 -2.52
C PRO A 90 -0.96 -4.32 -1.96
N ASN A 91 -1.91 -3.38 -2.02
CA ASN A 91 -1.75 -2.05 -1.43
C ASN A 91 -2.09 -2.02 0.06
N LEU A 92 -2.68 -3.09 0.62
CA LEU A 92 -2.93 -3.18 2.06
C LEU A 92 -1.61 -3.17 2.80
N MET A 93 -0.70 -4.08 2.47
CA MET A 93 0.64 -4.10 3.05
C MET A 93 1.68 -4.46 2.00
N SER A 94 2.85 -3.84 2.12
CA SER A 94 4.05 -4.26 1.40
C SER A 94 4.43 -5.68 1.86
N ALA A 95 4.11 -6.67 1.03
CA ALA A 95 4.42 -8.06 1.31
C ALA A 95 5.95 -8.26 1.44
N PRO A 96 6.46 -8.86 2.53
CA PRO A 96 7.88 -9.17 2.64
C PRO A 96 8.21 -10.48 1.91
N PRO A 97 9.47 -10.66 1.49
CA PRO A 97 9.88 -11.86 0.76
C PRO A 97 9.93 -13.16 1.58
N THR A 98 9.89 -13.12 2.93
CA THR A 98 10.33 -14.23 3.80
C THR A 98 9.37 -14.65 4.93
N GLY A 99 8.08 -14.35 4.86
CA GLY A 99 7.07 -14.93 5.77
C GLY A 99 7.01 -14.35 7.20
N GLN A 100 7.91 -13.44 7.57
CA GLN A 100 7.77 -12.54 8.73
C GLN A 100 7.57 -11.12 8.21
N ILE A 101 6.58 -10.39 8.73
CA ILE A 101 6.15 -9.10 8.15
C ILE A 101 6.66 -7.91 8.94
N PRO A 102 7.55 -7.08 8.34
CA PRO A 102 7.86 -5.76 8.85
C PRO A 102 7.38 -4.71 7.84
N ASP A 103 6.07 -4.59 7.59
CA ASP A 103 5.58 -3.37 6.95
C ASP A 103 5.66 -2.24 8.00
N LYS A 104 6.79 -1.54 7.97
CA LYS A 104 7.10 -0.38 8.84
C LYS A 104 6.54 0.93 8.28
N SER A 105 5.59 0.89 7.34
CA SER A 105 5.02 2.13 6.81
C SER A 105 4.37 2.93 7.93
N ALA A 106 4.62 4.24 7.97
CA ALA A 106 4.11 5.14 9.02
C ALA A 106 2.58 5.09 9.17
N GLN A 107 1.87 4.69 8.11
CA GLN A 107 0.41 4.51 8.12
C GLN A 107 -0.04 3.31 8.96
N ILE A 108 0.70 2.20 8.91
CA ILE A 108 0.45 0.99 9.68
C ILE A 108 0.79 1.23 11.16
N VAL A 109 1.92 1.88 11.42
CA VAL A 109 2.31 2.30 12.78
C VAL A 109 1.28 3.25 13.39
N SER A 110 0.75 4.20 12.60
CA SER A 110 -0.30 5.12 13.05
C SER A 110 -1.62 4.40 13.31
N LEU A 111 -1.99 3.42 12.47
CA LEU A 111 -3.16 2.58 12.70
C LEU A 111 -3.02 1.83 14.03
N PHE A 112 -1.91 1.12 14.25
CA PHE A 112 -1.66 0.38 15.49
C PHE A 112 -1.64 1.28 16.71
N ARG A 113 -1.00 2.46 16.63
CA ARG A 113 -1.00 3.42 17.72
C ARG A 113 -2.39 3.96 18.03
N ASN A 114 -3.22 4.23 17.01
CA ASN A 114 -4.60 4.66 17.22
C ASN A 114 -5.43 3.55 17.87
N MET A 115 -5.24 2.30 17.47
CA MET A 115 -5.96 1.16 18.05
C MET A 115 -5.59 0.97 19.53
N VAL A 116 -4.31 1.12 19.90
CA VAL A 116 -3.89 1.05 21.31
C VAL A 116 -4.27 2.31 22.11
N LYS A 117 -4.48 3.47 21.48
CA LYS A 117 -4.90 4.70 22.18
C LYS A 117 -6.28 4.59 22.85
N TYR A 118 -7.13 3.68 22.38
CA TYR A 118 -8.49 3.48 22.90
C TYR A 118 -8.59 2.34 23.91
N THR A 119 -7.48 1.79 24.39
CA THR A 119 -7.47 0.85 25.52
C THR A 119 -7.72 1.60 26.83
N THR A 120 -8.72 1.18 27.59
CA THR A 120 -8.92 1.66 28.96
C THR A 120 -7.93 0.99 29.91
N TYR A 121 -7.32 1.79 30.79
CA TYR A 121 -6.46 1.34 31.87
C TYR A 121 -7.27 1.32 33.17
N ASP A 122 -7.14 0.28 33.98
CA ASP A 122 -7.52 0.40 35.38
C ASP A 122 -6.46 1.17 36.18
N ASP A 123 -6.78 1.45 37.45
CA ASP A 123 -5.91 2.14 38.39
C ASP A 123 -4.60 1.37 38.71
N SER A 124 -4.49 0.12 38.25
CA SER A 124 -3.29 -0.73 38.35
C SER A 124 -2.45 -0.75 37.06
N GLY A 125 -2.90 -0.05 36.00
CA GLY A 125 -2.26 -0.04 34.69
C GLY A 125 -2.57 -1.28 33.83
N TYR A 126 -3.55 -2.09 34.22
CA TYR A 126 -4.02 -3.26 33.46
C TYR A 126 -4.98 -2.83 32.35
N ILE A 127 -4.78 -3.37 31.17
CA ILE A 127 -5.57 -3.06 29.97
C ILE A 127 -6.84 -3.91 29.99
N TYR A 128 -8.01 -3.28 29.94
CA TYR A 128 -9.27 -3.95 29.64
C TYR A 128 -9.59 -3.68 28.19
N ALA A 129 -9.62 -4.74 27.38
CA ALA A 129 -10.19 -4.80 26.04
C ALA A 129 -9.90 -3.60 25.12
N GLU A 130 -9.09 -3.83 24.10
CA GLU A 130 -9.05 -2.92 22.95
C GLU A 130 -10.48 -2.71 22.42
N ALA A 131 -10.99 -1.47 22.49
CA ALA A 131 -12.40 -1.20 22.24
C ALA A 131 -12.80 -1.63 20.81
N GLU A 132 -13.62 -2.66 20.69
CA GLU A 132 -13.88 -3.38 19.43
C GLU A 132 -14.55 -2.51 18.36
N PRO A 133 -15.49 -1.60 18.70
CA PRO A 133 -16.06 -0.66 17.74
C PRO A 133 -14.99 0.27 17.13
N GLN A 134 -14.00 0.67 17.93
CA GLN A 134 -12.91 1.55 17.54
C GLN A 134 -11.92 0.79 16.66
N LEU A 135 -11.51 -0.42 17.03
CA LEU A 135 -10.71 -1.31 16.19
C LEU A 135 -11.38 -1.51 14.81
N ALA A 136 -12.67 -1.85 14.80
CA ALA A 136 -13.40 -2.02 13.55
C ALA A 136 -13.49 -0.70 12.73
N ALA A 137 -13.63 0.45 13.37
CA ALA A 137 -13.67 1.76 12.71
C ALA A 137 -12.32 2.18 12.11
N GLU A 138 -11.24 1.95 12.84
CA GLU A 138 -9.87 2.20 12.39
C GLU A 138 -9.52 1.29 11.21
N LEU A 139 -9.88 0.00 11.27
CA LEU A 139 -9.74 -0.93 10.14
C LEU A 139 -10.53 -0.47 8.90
N ARG A 140 -11.77 0.01 9.05
CA ARG A 140 -12.54 0.59 7.92
C ARG A 140 -11.83 1.80 7.31
N SER A 141 -11.35 2.69 8.16
CA SER A 141 -10.61 3.89 7.75
C SER A 141 -9.33 3.52 7.00
N TYR A 142 -8.63 2.49 7.47
CA TYR A 142 -7.44 1.97 6.83
C TYR A 142 -7.72 1.36 5.45
N LEU A 143 -8.72 0.48 5.33
CA LEU A 143 -9.10 -0.09 4.03
C LEU A 143 -9.43 1.02 3.03
N THR A 144 -10.17 2.03 3.47
CA THR A 144 -10.53 3.21 2.65
C THR A 144 -9.28 3.99 2.23
N LEU A 145 -8.36 4.26 3.16
CA LEU A 145 -7.08 4.92 2.88
C LEU A 145 -6.25 4.16 1.83
N LYS A 146 -6.29 2.83 1.89
CA LYS A 146 -5.60 1.93 0.94
C LYS A 146 -6.37 1.73 -0.38
N GLY A 147 -7.52 2.39 -0.56
CA GLY A 147 -8.29 2.37 -1.81
C GLY A 147 -9.19 1.15 -1.97
N TYR A 148 -9.55 0.47 -0.88
CA TYR A 148 -10.43 -0.70 -0.90
C TYR A 148 -11.82 -0.37 -0.37
N SER A 149 -12.86 -0.79 -1.09
CA SER A 149 -14.26 -0.65 -0.69
C SER A 149 -14.73 -1.80 0.21
N GLY A 150 -13.79 -2.46 0.91
CA GLY A 150 -14.08 -3.61 1.75
C GLY A 150 -14.99 -3.29 2.94
N THR A 151 -15.64 -4.32 3.46
CA THR A 151 -16.48 -4.21 4.65
C THR A 151 -15.74 -4.78 5.85
N VAL A 152 -15.70 -4.02 6.94
CA VAL A 152 -15.38 -4.55 8.27
C VAL A 152 -16.68 -4.66 9.04
N GLU A 153 -17.17 -5.88 9.21
CA GLU A 153 -18.37 -6.22 9.95
C GLU A 153 -17.98 -6.65 11.37
N LEU A 154 -18.59 -6.01 12.38
CA LEU A 154 -18.49 -6.42 13.77
C LEU A 154 -19.73 -7.26 14.12
N ALA A 155 -19.54 -8.52 14.49
CA ALA A 155 -20.58 -9.31 15.12
C ALA A 155 -20.32 -9.34 16.63
N GLY A 156 -21.23 -8.71 17.37
CA GLY A 156 -21.22 -8.75 18.84
C GLY A 156 -21.70 -10.09 19.42
N TYR A 157 -21.77 -10.13 20.74
CA TYR A 157 -22.19 -11.27 21.56
C TYR A 157 -23.42 -12.02 21.02
N GLY A 158 -23.38 -13.36 21.10
CA GLY A 158 -24.44 -14.26 20.64
C GLY A 158 -24.62 -14.35 19.11
N LYS A 159 -23.84 -13.61 18.31
CA LYS A 159 -23.91 -13.65 16.83
C LYS A 159 -22.78 -14.45 16.18
N VAL A 160 -21.82 -14.92 16.96
CA VAL A 160 -20.70 -15.75 16.48
C VAL A 160 -21.15 -17.21 16.41
N THR A 161 -21.12 -17.82 15.23
CA THR A 161 -21.53 -19.23 15.05
C THR A 161 -20.45 -20.01 14.31
N PHE A 162 -20.31 -21.30 14.63
CA PHE A 162 -19.36 -22.18 13.95
C PHE A 162 -19.64 -22.23 12.45
N ALA A 163 -20.91 -22.31 12.06
CA ALA A 163 -21.33 -22.31 10.67
C ALA A 163 -20.89 -21.05 9.91
N ARG A 164 -20.96 -19.88 10.54
CA ARG A 164 -20.48 -18.63 9.95
C ARG A 164 -18.95 -18.63 9.82
N LEU A 165 -18.22 -18.97 10.87
CA LEU A 165 -16.75 -19.03 10.83
C LEU A 165 -16.27 -20.02 9.76
N LYS A 166 -16.89 -21.20 9.71
CA LYS A 166 -16.68 -22.20 8.66
C LYS A 166 -16.88 -21.61 7.27
N SER A 167 -18.00 -20.93 7.03
CA SER A 167 -18.31 -20.30 5.73
C SER A 167 -17.30 -19.23 5.32
N GLU A 168 -16.72 -18.50 6.28
CA GLU A 168 -15.68 -17.49 5.99
C GLU A 168 -14.36 -18.17 5.60
N ILE A 169 -13.92 -19.17 6.37
CA ILE A 169 -12.72 -19.96 6.05
C ILE A 169 -12.89 -20.70 4.72
N ASP A 170 -14.08 -21.23 4.44
CA ASP A 170 -14.38 -21.89 3.17
C ASP A 170 -14.19 -20.98 1.97
N ALA A 171 -14.49 -19.70 2.16
CA ALA A 171 -14.32 -18.66 1.16
C ALA A 171 -12.95 -17.97 1.21
N GLY A 172 -11.98 -18.54 1.94
CA GLY A 172 -10.61 -18.03 2.02
C GLY A 172 -10.49 -16.74 2.83
N ARG A 173 -11.29 -16.56 3.89
CA ARG A 173 -11.29 -15.33 4.70
C ARG A 173 -11.00 -15.65 6.16
N PRO A 174 -9.79 -15.31 6.67
CA PRO A 174 -9.51 -15.45 8.10
C PRO A 174 -10.34 -14.43 8.89
N VAL A 175 -10.64 -14.77 10.14
CA VAL A 175 -11.55 -13.98 11.01
C VAL A 175 -10.82 -13.64 12.31
N MET A 176 -10.90 -12.39 12.74
CA MET A 176 -10.42 -12.01 14.06
C MET A 176 -11.51 -12.27 15.10
N LEU A 177 -11.15 -12.90 16.22
CA LEU A 177 -12.02 -13.08 17.37
C LEU A 177 -11.42 -12.39 18.59
N LEU A 178 -12.24 -11.64 19.31
CA LEU A 178 -11.98 -11.28 20.69
C LEU A 178 -12.74 -12.24 21.59
N VAL A 179 -12.01 -13.01 22.39
CA VAL A 179 -12.59 -13.92 23.38
C VAL A 179 -12.45 -13.27 24.75
N HIS A 180 -13.53 -12.70 25.28
CA HIS A 180 -13.47 -11.89 26.50
C HIS A 180 -13.08 -12.71 27.72
N ALA A 181 -13.49 -13.99 27.78
CA ALA A 181 -13.07 -14.92 28.81
C ALA A 181 -11.55 -15.16 28.86
N TRP A 182 -10.84 -14.82 27.78
CA TRP A 182 -9.38 -14.92 27.69
C TRP A 182 -8.70 -13.56 27.70
N ASP A 183 -9.47 -12.48 27.63
CA ASP A 183 -9.01 -11.11 27.39
C ASP A 183 -8.01 -11.03 26.22
N HIS A 184 -8.33 -11.73 25.11
CA HIS A 184 -7.35 -11.94 24.04
C HIS A 184 -7.96 -12.00 22.64
N TRP A 185 -7.26 -11.35 21.70
CA TRP A 185 -7.53 -11.42 20.27
C TRP A 185 -6.79 -12.58 19.60
N VAL A 186 -7.48 -13.29 18.73
CA VAL A 186 -6.92 -14.41 17.94
C VAL A 186 -7.39 -14.35 16.49
N VAL A 187 -6.61 -14.96 15.59
CA VAL A 187 -7.01 -15.12 14.17
C VAL A 187 -7.44 -16.55 13.91
N VAL A 188 -8.72 -16.76 13.59
CA VAL A 188 -9.22 -18.02 13.07
C VAL A 188 -8.73 -18.18 11.64
N LYS A 189 -7.93 -19.22 11.43
CA LYS A 189 -7.35 -19.58 10.12
C LYS A 189 -7.79 -20.96 9.63
N GLY A 190 -8.55 -21.71 10.41
CA GLY A 190 -8.96 -23.05 10.02
C GLY A 190 -10.04 -23.65 10.90
N TYR A 191 -10.58 -24.79 10.47
CA TYR A 191 -11.58 -25.53 11.23
C TYR A 191 -11.51 -27.05 10.97
N ASP A 192 -12.02 -27.81 11.92
CA ASP A 192 -12.41 -29.22 11.79
C ASP A 192 -13.92 -29.31 12.00
N ASP A 193 -14.65 -29.69 10.94
CA ASP A 193 -16.11 -29.76 10.94
C ASP A 193 -16.63 -30.87 11.85
N THR A 194 -15.92 -32.00 11.88
CA THR A 194 -16.34 -33.21 12.60
C THR A 194 -16.20 -33.01 14.09
N ALA A 195 -15.10 -32.39 14.51
CA ALA A 195 -14.82 -32.10 15.91
C ALA A 195 -15.39 -30.76 16.40
N GLN A 196 -15.94 -29.94 15.50
CA GLN A 196 -16.28 -28.54 15.76
C GLN A 196 -15.14 -27.77 16.44
N GLN A 197 -13.94 -27.91 15.89
CA GLN A 197 -12.74 -27.23 16.38
C GLN A 197 -12.30 -26.14 15.41
N LEU A 198 -11.64 -25.11 15.94
CA LEU A 198 -11.02 -24.04 15.18
C LEU A 198 -9.50 -24.10 15.32
N ARG A 199 -8.80 -23.80 14.23
CA ARG A 199 -7.37 -23.49 14.26
C ARG A 199 -7.21 -21.98 14.37
N VAL A 200 -6.53 -21.54 15.42
CA VAL A 200 -6.32 -20.12 15.72
C VAL A 200 -4.84 -19.79 15.84
N LEU A 201 -4.46 -18.60 15.37
CA LEU A 201 -3.22 -17.94 15.76
C LEU A 201 -3.47 -17.22 17.07
N TRP A 202 -2.73 -17.60 18.11
CA TRP A 202 -2.88 -17.06 19.46
C TRP A 202 -1.82 -16.00 19.80
N GLY A 203 -0.68 -15.96 19.10
CA GLY A 203 0.37 -14.97 19.37
C GLY A 203 1.76 -15.46 18.99
N HIS A 204 2.75 -14.56 19.13
CA HIS A 204 4.12 -14.76 18.66
C HIS A 204 5.15 -14.20 19.67
N ASP A 205 6.13 -15.01 20.07
CA ASP A 205 7.31 -14.58 20.85
C ASP A 205 8.57 -14.90 20.03
N THR A 206 9.35 -13.88 19.63
CA THR A 206 10.56 -14.10 18.82
C THR A 206 11.82 -14.29 19.65
N ASN A 207 11.81 -14.00 20.95
CA ASN A 207 12.93 -14.38 21.83
C ASN A 207 13.10 -15.90 21.90
N ASN A 208 12.00 -16.64 21.68
CA ASN A 208 11.97 -18.11 21.65
C ASN A 208 11.51 -18.71 20.30
N ASN A 209 11.22 -17.87 19.29
CA ASN A 209 10.73 -18.27 17.97
C ASN A 209 9.45 -19.15 18.04
N LEU A 210 8.55 -18.83 18.98
CA LEU A 210 7.33 -19.58 19.23
C LEU A 210 6.15 -18.97 18.48
N VAL A 211 5.58 -19.76 17.58
CA VAL A 211 4.28 -19.52 16.96
C VAL A 211 3.24 -20.32 17.76
N PHE A 212 2.33 -19.64 18.45
CA PHE A 212 1.27 -20.32 19.19
C PHE A 212 0.07 -20.58 18.27
N GLU A 213 0.18 -21.55 17.37
CA GLU A 213 -1.02 -22.13 16.76
C GLU A 213 -1.73 -23.01 17.80
N ARG A 214 -3.02 -22.80 18.01
CA ARG A 214 -3.84 -23.65 18.87
C ARG A 214 -5.01 -24.23 18.11
N THR A 215 -5.36 -25.45 18.45
CA THR A 215 -6.66 -26.03 18.12
C THR A 215 -7.55 -25.85 19.35
N VAL A 216 -8.67 -25.16 19.18
CA VAL A 216 -9.62 -24.87 20.26
C VAL A 216 -11.00 -25.40 19.89
N SER A 217 -11.70 -25.98 20.85
CA SER A 217 -13.09 -26.39 20.65
C SER A 217 -13.97 -25.15 20.49
N PHE A 218 -14.90 -25.15 19.54
CA PHE A 218 -15.83 -24.01 19.38
C PHE A 218 -16.63 -23.73 20.65
N SER A 219 -16.95 -24.76 21.43
CA SER A 219 -17.59 -24.62 22.74
C SER A 219 -16.74 -23.90 23.79
N SER A 220 -15.41 -23.93 23.67
CA SER A 220 -14.50 -23.23 24.60
C SER A 220 -14.38 -21.72 24.35
N ILE A 221 -14.83 -21.23 23.19
CA ILE A 221 -14.85 -19.79 22.86
C ILE A 221 -16.23 -19.16 23.08
N ASN A 222 -17.08 -19.79 23.88
CA ASN A 222 -18.32 -19.26 24.42
C ASN A 222 -19.19 -18.42 23.44
N ALA A 223 -19.31 -18.88 22.20
CA ALA A 223 -19.83 -18.07 21.10
C ALA A 223 -21.35 -17.76 21.16
N ALA A 224 -22.07 -18.47 22.04
CA ALA A 224 -23.50 -18.25 22.31
C ALA A 224 -23.75 -17.42 23.59
N ASP A 225 -22.70 -17.01 24.29
CA ASP A 225 -22.86 -16.20 25.48
C ASP A 225 -23.17 -14.75 25.12
N THR A 226 -24.30 -14.28 25.65
CA THR A 226 -24.77 -12.91 25.52
C THR A 226 -24.18 -11.99 26.58
N ASN A 227 -23.42 -12.52 27.54
CA ASN A 227 -22.73 -11.76 28.56
C ASN A 227 -21.58 -10.96 27.93
N PRO A 228 -21.57 -9.61 28.08
CA PRO A 228 -20.49 -8.79 27.57
C PRO A 228 -19.12 -9.08 28.20
N ASP A 229 -19.06 -9.66 29.39
CA ASP A 229 -17.80 -9.92 30.10
C ASP A 229 -17.17 -11.27 29.74
N THR A 230 -17.96 -12.21 29.20
CA THR A 230 -17.51 -13.60 28.95
C THR A 230 -17.83 -14.12 27.55
N GLY A 231 -18.53 -13.33 26.73
CA GLY A 231 -18.84 -13.65 25.35
C GLY A 231 -17.69 -13.45 24.37
N THR A 232 -17.99 -13.66 23.09
CA THR A 232 -17.01 -13.54 22.01
C THR A 232 -17.53 -12.61 20.91
N ASN A 233 -16.66 -11.71 20.50
CA ASN A 233 -16.89 -10.80 19.39
C ASN A 233 -16.07 -11.23 18.18
N ALA A 234 -16.62 -11.05 16.98
CA ALA A 234 -15.93 -11.35 15.73
C ALA A 234 -15.83 -10.12 14.84
N VAL A 235 -14.64 -9.89 14.29
CA VAL A 235 -14.40 -8.89 13.26
C VAL A 235 -14.15 -9.61 11.94
N TYR A 236 -15.10 -9.45 11.02
CA TYR A 236 -15.01 -10.00 9.67
C TYR A 236 -14.48 -8.92 8.74
N ILE A 237 -13.23 -9.09 8.29
CA ILE A 237 -12.60 -8.22 7.31
C ILE A 237 -12.81 -8.85 5.93
N ARG A 238 -13.71 -8.28 5.14
CA ARG A 238 -13.89 -8.65 3.73
C ARG A 238 -13.30 -7.55 2.87
N ALA A 239 -12.14 -7.81 2.28
CA ALA A 239 -11.63 -6.93 1.25
C ALA A 239 -12.56 -7.06 0.03
N GLY A 240 -13.30 -5.99 -0.27
CA GLY A 240 -14.11 -5.88 -1.50
C GLY A 240 -13.18 -5.62 -2.68
N SER A 241 -13.67 -5.75 -3.91
CA SER A 241 -12.89 -5.48 -5.13
C SER A 241 -12.04 -4.22 -4.95
N SER A 242 -10.73 -4.29 -5.28
CA SER A 242 -9.98 -3.06 -5.55
C SER A 242 -10.83 -2.28 -6.53
N SER A 243 -11.26 -1.06 -6.20
CA SER A 243 -11.90 -0.22 -7.21
C SER A 243 -10.98 -0.30 -8.42
N GLU A 244 -11.46 -0.78 -9.57
CA GLU A 244 -10.63 -0.84 -10.78
C GLU A 244 -9.97 0.52 -10.88
N CYS A 245 -8.65 0.56 -10.73
CA CYS A 245 -7.99 1.83 -10.66
C CYS A 245 -8.14 2.47 -12.05
N THR A 246 -9.05 3.43 -12.14
CA THR A 246 -9.29 4.16 -13.36
C THR A 246 -8.33 5.33 -13.38
N TYR A 247 -7.33 5.23 -14.25
CA TYR A 247 -6.32 6.27 -14.40
C TYR A 247 -6.67 7.16 -15.60
N THR A 248 -6.49 8.47 -15.43
CA THR A 248 -6.40 9.41 -16.54
C THR A 248 -5.09 10.20 -16.45
N ILE A 249 -4.58 10.63 -17.60
CA ILE A 249 -3.39 11.47 -17.69
C ILE A 249 -3.72 12.73 -18.48
N SER A 250 -3.08 13.83 -18.13
CA SER A 250 -3.21 15.08 -18.86
C SER A 250 -1.89 15.86 -18.88
N PRO A 251 -1.41 16.29 -20.06
CA PRO A 251 -1.94 15.97 -21.39
C PRO A 251 -1.63 14.52 -21.81
N THR A 252 -2.32 14.00 -22.83
CA THR A 252 -2.02 12.69 -23.48
C THR A 252 -1.02 12.81 -24.63
N SER A 253 -0.73 14.03 -25.09
CA SER A 253 0.33 14.27 -26.09
C SER A 253 0.90 15.67 -25.99
N ALA A 254 2.13 15.87 -26.45
CA ALA A 254 2.74 17.19 -26.60
C ALA A 254 3.69 17.24 -27.80
N THR A 255 3.91 18.45 -28.33
CA THR A 255 4.96 18.73 -29.32
C THR A 255 5.88 19.81 -28.78
N ILE A 256 7.19 19.59 -28.88
CA ILE A 256 8.22 20.55 -28.44
C ILE A 256 9.24 20.82 -29.54
N GLY A 257 9.92 21.97 -29.43
CA GLY A 257 11.00 22.33 -30.34
C GLY A 257 12.25 21.45 -30.19
N SER A 258 13.16 21.57 -31.15
CA SER A 258 14.42 20.81 -31.19
C SER A 258 15.35 21.10 -30.01
N SER A 259 15.16 22.18 -29.26
CA SER A 259 15.95 22.50 -28.06
C SER A 259 15.71 21.54 -26.89
N GLY A 260 14.61 20.78 -26.90
CA GLY A 260 14.21 19.99 -25.73
C GLY A 260 13.64 20.85 -24.60
N GLY A 261 13.66 20.32 -23.37
CA GLY A 261 13.15 21.03 -22.18
C GLY A 261 12.49 20.10 -21.16
N THR A 262 11.85 20.70 -20.16
CA THR A 262 11.15 19.97 -19.09
C THR A 262 9.65 19.89 -19.38
N GLY A 263 9.05 18.71 -19.25
CA GLY A 263 7.61 18.46 -19.35
C GLY A 263 7.01 18.01 -18.02
N ARG A 264 5.69 18.24 -17.84
CA ARG A 264 4.91 17.73 -16.70
C ARG A 264 3.62 17.09 -17.21
N ILE A 265 3.31 15.93 -16.65
CA ILE A 265 2.10 15.16 -16.96
C ILE A 265 1.40 14.87 -15.63
N SER A 266 0.16 15.33 -15.49
CA SER A 266 -0.67 15.03 -14.33
C SER A 266 -1.27 13.63 -14.45
N VAL A 267 -1.29 12.90 -13.34
CA VAL A 267 -1.96 11.61 -13.19
C VAL A 267 -3.13 11.81 -12.24
N SER A 268 -4.33 11.48 -12.70
CA SER A 268 -5.51 11.40 -11.84
C SER A 268 -5.82 9.94 -11.55
N ALA A 269 -5.87 9.60 -10.27
CA ALA A 269 -6.15 8.27 -9.78
C ALA A 269 -6.88 8.35 -8.43
N PRO A 270 -7.82 7.43 -8.15
CA PRO A 270 -8.42 7.30 -6.82
C PRO A 270 -7.35 7.14 -5.73
N SER A 271 -7.63 7.61 -4.52
CA SER A 271 -6.73 7.42 -3.37
C SER A 271 -6.42 5.93 -3.15
N GLY A 272 -5.14 5.61 -2.94
CA GLY A 272 -4.69 4.23 -2.78
C GLY A 272 -4.37 3.49 -4.09
N CYS A 273 -4.74 4.04 -5.25
CA CYS A 273 -4.36 3.47 -6.55
C CYS A 273 -2.91 3.79 -6.90
N SER A 274 -2.04 2.81 -6.72
CA SER A 274 -0.63 2.87 -7.12
C SER A 274 -0.49 2.93 -8.64
N TRP A 275 0.51 3.65 -9.13
CA TRP A 275 0.85 3.71 -10.56
C TRP A 275 2.35 3.89 -10.76
N SER A 276 2.82 3.57 -11.96
CA SER A 276 4.21 3.74 -12.40
C SER A 276 4.29 4.51 -13.71
N ALA A 277 5.45 5.10 -13.97
CA ALA A 277 5.75 5.83 -15.18
C ALA A 277 7.12 5.38 -15.75
N SER A 278 7.18 5.12 -17.05
CA SER A 278 8.40 4.73 -17.76
C SER A 278 8.47 5.36 -19.16
N THR A 279 9.68 5.42 -19.71
CA THR A 279 9.96 5.89 -21.07
C THR A 279 10.93 4.94 -21.74
N GLY A 280 10.72 4.67 -23.04
CA GLY A 280 11.56 3.78 -23.83
C GLY A 280 12.75 4.46 -24.52
N ALA A 281 12.91 5.79 -24.37
CA ALA A 281 13.95 6.53 -25.08
C ALA A 281 15.08 7.00 -24.16
N SER A 282 16.33 6.84 -24.61
CA SER A 282 17.54 7.32 -23.91
C SER A 282 17.65 8.86 -23.86
N TRP A 283 16.94 9.56 -24.76
CA TRP A 283 16.94 11.02 -24.85
C TRP A 283 15.82 11.72 -24.06
N ALA A 284 15.00 10.93 -23.36
CA ALA A 284 13.92 11.41 -22.49
C ALA A 284 14.03 10.73 -21.12
N VAL A 285 14.09 11.51 -20.04
CA VAL A 285 14.30 11.00 -18.68
C VAL A 285 13.16 11.46 -17.77
N ILE A 286 12.57 10.55 -17.01
CA ILE A 286 11.65 10.91 -15.92
C ILE A 286 12.51 11.38 -14.74
N THR A 287 12.42 12.66 -14.42
CA THR A 287 13.22 13.28 -13.34
C THR A 287 12.50 13.24 -11.99
N SER A 288 11.17 13.12 -11.98
CA SER A 288 10.38 12.90 -10.77
C SER A 288 9.06 12.19 -11.07
N GLY A 289 8.53 11.44 -10.11
CA GLY A 289 7.24 10.74 -10.26
C GLY A 289 7.32 9.50 -11.16
N ALA A 290 8.40 8.72 -11.07
CA ALA A 290 8.49 7.42 -11.74
C ALA A 290 7.50 6.38 -11.15
N SER A 291 7.00 6.62 -9.94
CA SER A 291 5.88 5.91 -9.32
C SER A 291 5.14 6.84 -8.35
N GLY A 292 3.91 6.47 -8.00
CA GLY A 292 3.07 7.20 -7.05
C GLY A 292 1.81 6.43 -6.67
N SER A 293 0.98 7.02 -5.81
CA SER A 293 -0.33 6.49 -5.44
C SER A 293 -1.34 7.64 -5.31
N GLY A 294 -2.57 7.44 -5.80
CA GLY A 294 -3.55 8.52 -5.95
C GLY A 294 -3.12 9.56 -6.97
N ASN A 295 -3.61 10.78 -6.84
CA ASN A 295 -3.25 11.87 -7.75
C ASN A 295 -1.75 12.19 -7.67
N GLY A 296 -1.14 12.50 -8.81
CA GLY A 296 0.27 12.92 -8.84
C GLY A 296 0.72 13.56 -10.14
N THR A 297 2.03 13.72 -10.28
CA THR A 297 2.63 14.39 -11.44
C THR A 297 3.95 13.72 -11.81
N VAL A 298 4.09 13.37 -13.08
CA VAL A 298 5.34 12.90 -13.70
C VAL A 298 6.03 14.11 -14.30
N THR A 299 7.28 14.36 -13.90
CA THR A 299 8.14 15.39 -14.54
C THR A 299 9.18 14.68 -15.39
N CYS A 300 9.38 15.13 -16.61
CA CYS A 300 10.39 14.59 -17.51
C CYS A 300 11.29 15.70 -18.08
N SER A 301 12.52 15.33 -18.45
CA SER A 301 13.49 16.17 -19.14
C SER A 301 13.80 15.54 -20.50
N ILE A 302 13.78 16.37 -21.54
CA ILE A 302 13.96 15.98 -22.93
C ILE A 302 15.23 16.64 -23.47
N GLN A 303 16.18 15.84 -23.93
CA GLN A 303 17.41 16.33 -24.53
C GLN A 303 17.14 17.06 -25.86
N ALA A 304 18.01 17.97 -26.24
CA ALA A 304 17.95 18.60 -27.56
C ALA A 304 18.07 17.55 -28.69
N ASN A 305 17.43 17.82 -29.82
CA ASN A 305 17.44 17.00 -31.01
C ASN A 305 18.17 17.73 -32.15
N THR A 306 19.31 17.20 -32.57
CA THR A 306 20.13 17.74 -33.66
C THR A 306 19.87 17.05 -35.00
N GLY A 307 19.04 15.99 -35.02
CA GLY A 307 18.69 15.24 -36.22
C GLY A 307 17.27 15.51 -36.71
N SER A 308 16.70 14.57 -37.45
CA SER A 308 15.30 14.59 -37.89
C SER A 308 14.31 14.55 -36.71
N ALA A 309 13.06 14.94 -36.94
CA ALA A 309 12.01 14.87 -35.93
C ALA A 309 11.88 13.45 -35.36
N ARG A 310 11.63 13.36 -34.05
CA ARG A 310 11.56 12.09 -33.31
C ARG A 310 10.39 12.09 -32.34
N THR A 311 9.87 10.90 -32.04
CA THR A 311 8.73 10.71 -31.14
C THR A 311 9.06 9.64 -30.10
N VAL A 312 8.55 9.81 -28.89
CA VAL A 312 8.62 8.80 -27.81
C VAL A 312 7.25 8.64 -27.15
N ALA A 313 6.95 7.41 -26.75
CA ALA A 313 5.82 7.08 -25.89
C ALA A 313 6.30 6.88 -24.44
N PHE A 314 5.66 7.59 -23.51
CA PHE A 314 5.74 7.30 -22.08
C PHE A 314 4.57 6.41 -21.70
N SER A 315 4.82 5.35 -20.93
CA SER A 315 3.78 4.57 -20.27
C SER A 315 3.59 5.13 -18.88
N ILE A 316 2.41 5.69 -18.57
CA ILE A 316 2.08 6.30 -17.28
C ILE A 316 0.76 5.73 -16.81
N ALA A 317 0.78 4.98 -15.71
CA ALA A 317 -0.40 4.30 -15.16
C ALA A 317 -1.14 3.43 -16.20
N GLY A 318 -0.39 2.79 -17.11
CA GLY A 318 -0.92 2.01 -18.23
C GLY A 318 -1.54 2.85 -19.37
N LYS A 319 -1.50 4.19 -19.28
CA LYS A 319 -1.88 5.11 -20.36
C LYS A 319 -0.64 5.58 -21.13
N ILE A 320 -0.84 5.96 -22.39
CA ILE A 320 0.25 6.40 -23.27
C ILE A 320 0.23 7.93 -23.36
N PHE A 321 1.35 8.55 -23.00
CA PHE A 321 1.65 9.94 -23.35
C PHE A 321 2.61 9.98 -24.54
N SER A 322 2.19 10.59 -25.65
CA SER A 322 3.00 10.70 -26.88
C SER A 322 3.67 12.07 -26.99
N LEU A 323 5.00 12.09 -27.00
CA LEU A 323 5.78 13.31 -27.18
C LEU A 323 6.48 13.32 -28.53
N THR A 324 6.22 14.34 -29.34
CA THR A 324 6.96 14.61 -30.58
C THR A 324 7.92 15.77 -30.37
N GLN A 325 9.18 15.57 -30.75
CA GLN A 325 10.21 16.60 -30.74
C GLN A 325 10.63 16.90 -32.18
N SER A 326 10.51 18.16 -32.56
CA SER A 326 10.94 18.63 -33.88
C SER A 326 12.43 18.34 -34.12
N GLY A 327 12.79 18.09 -35.37
CA GLY A 327 14.19 17.98 -35.78
C GLY A 327 14.88 19.34 -35.78
N ALA A 328 16.20 19.35 -35.59
CA ALA A 328 16.95 20.54 -35.97
C ALA A 328 17.00 20.58 -37.50
N THR A 329 16.38 21.59 -38.11
CA THR A 329 16.57 21.85 -39.53
C THR A 329 18.04 22.20 -39.75
N SER A 330 18.80 21.31 -40.40
CA SER A 330 20.12 21.64 -40.95
C SER A 330 19.96 22.73 -42.01
N GLY A 331 20.11 23.98 -41.60
CA GLY A 331 20.16 25.13 -42.48
C GLY A 331 21.60 25.54 -42.73
N THR A 332 22.23 25.01 -43.77
CA THR A 332 23.25 25.73 -44.52
C THR A 332 22.52 26.73 -45.42
N THR A 333 22.33 27.99 -45.02
CA THR A 333 22.27 29.15 -45.94
C THR A 333 22.45 30.46 -45.14
N THR A 334 23.34 31.29 -45.67
CA THR A 334 23.68 32.68 -45.33
C THR A 334 22.50 33.68 -45.37
N THR A 335 22.51 34.62 -44.41
CA THR A 335 21.82 35.95 -44.33
C THR A 335 20.34 36.00 -43.86
N PRO A 336 19.89 37.11 -43.21
CA PRO A 336 19.63 37.16 -41.78
C PRO A 336 18.11 37.22 -41.45
N ALA A 337 17.65 36.35 -40.55
CA ALA A 337 16.38 36.55 -39.88
C ALA A 337 16.56 37.62 -38.80
N THR A 338 15.92 38.78 -38.99
CA THR A 338 15.91 39.86 -38.01
C THR A 338 15.29 39.34 -36.71
N THR A 339 16.13 38.93 -35.76
CA THR A 339 15.72 38.60 -34.40
C THR A 339 15.07 39.85 -33.80
N VAL A 340 13.74 39.83 -33.68
CA VAL A 340 13.02 40.86 -32.92
C VAL A 340 13.49 40.75 -31.47
N LYS A 341 14.33 41.70 -31.06
CA LYS A 341 14.78 41.84 -29.68
C LYS A 341 13.93 42.89 -29.00
N TYR A 342 13.44 42.54 -27.81
CA TYR A 342 12.77 43.48 -26.93
C TYR A 342 13.75 44.08 -25.95
N THR A 343 13.62 45.39 -25.73
CA THR A 343 14.43 46.14 -24.78
C THR A 343 13.84 46.01 -23.38
N LEU A 344 14.71 45.73 -22.41
CA LEU A 344 14.43 45.84 -20.99
C LEU A 344 15.01 47.15 -20.48
N THR A 345 14.14 48.04 -20.02
CA THR A 345 14.52 49.31 -19.39
C THR A 345 14.39 49.16 -17.88
N ILE A 346 15.48 49.41 -17.16
CA ILE A 346 15.52 49.36 -15.70
C ILE A 346 15.75 50.77 -15.18
N THR A 347 14.78 51.30 -14.43
CA THR A 347 14.88 52.59 -13.75
C THR A 347 15.04 52.38 -12.25
N LYS A 348 15.83 53.23 -11.60
CA LYS A 348 15.95 53.28 -10.14
C LYS A 348 15.39 54.61 -9.65
N GLN A 349 14.50 54.61 -8.68
CA GLN A 349 13.80 55.82 -8.21
C GLN A 349 13.66 55.84 -6.68
N GLY A 350 13.43 57.03 -6.12
CA GLY A 350 13.12 57.27 -4.71
C GLY A 350 14.22 58.07 -4.02
N THR A 351 14.12 58.19 -2.69
CA THR A 351 15.08 59.00 -1.90
C THR A 351 16.37 58.26 -1.55
N GLY A 352 16.36 56.92 -1.63
CA GLY A 352 17.51 56.05 -1.41
C GLY A 352 18.19 55.60 -2.70
N SER A 353 19.23 54.78 -2.57
CA SER A 353 20.03 54.25 -3.68
C SER A 353 20.19 52.72 -3.59
N GLY A 354 20.65 52.13 -4.70
CA GLY A 354 20.90 50.70 -4.81
C GLY A 354 21.31 50.29 -6.22
N THR A 355 21.51 48.98 -6.37
CA THR A 355 21.85 48.34 -7.64
C THR A 355 20.73 47.38 -8.07
N VAL A 356 20.61 47.16 -9.38
CA VAL A 356 19.74 46.13 -9.94
C VAL A 356 20.59 45.28 -10.88
N THR A 357 20.63 43.98 -10.62
CA THR A 357 21.30 42.99 -11.46
C THR A 357 20.26 42.20 -12.24
N VAL A 358 20.65 41.70 -13.41
CA VAL A 358 19.76 40.98 -14.34
C VAL A 358 20.41 39.67 -14.77
N ASN A 359 19.62 38.60 -14.80
CA ASN A 359 20.04 37.27 -15.24
C ASN A 359 19.02 36.69 -16.24
N PRO A 360 19.42 36.31 -17.48
CA PRO A 360 20.75 36.50 -18.07
C PRO A 360 21.15 37.97 -18.17
N ALA A 361 22.46 38.27 -18.16
CA ALA A 361 22.95 39.65 -18.22
C ALA A 361 22.62 40.30 -19.59
N GLY A 362 22.10 41.53 -19.58
CA GLY A 362 21.80 42.28 -20.80
C GLY A 362 20.61 43.24 -20.67
N LEU A 363 20.31 43.96 -21.75
CA LEU A 363 19.16 44.88 -21.84
C LEU A 363 18.33 44.67 -23.12
N LYS A 364 18.69 43.70 -23.95
CA LYS A 364 17.97 43.35 -25.18
C LYS A 364 17.87 41.84 -25.28
N TYR A 365 16.65 41.33 -25.39
CA TYR A 365 16.37 39.89 -25.32
C TYR A 365 15.48 39.47 -26.47
N SER A 366 15.71 38.27 -27.00
CA SER A 366 14.80 37.67 -27.97
C SER A 366 13.42 37.39 -27.34
N TYR A 367 12.37 37.36 -28.16
CA TYR A 367 11.03 36.93 -27.74
C TYR A 367 11.09 35.64 -26.91
N GLY A 368 10.37 35.59 -25.79
CA GLY A 368 10.26 34.41 -24.93
C GLY A 368 11.40 34.22 -23.93
N THR A 369 12.42 35.09 -23.93
CA THR A 369 13.52 34.99 -22.94
C THR A 369 12.98 35.27 -21.54
N ARG A 370 13.22 34.35 -20.59
CA ARG A 370 12.91 34.57 -19.18
C ARG A 370 14.05 35.35 -18.52
N VAL A 371 13.72 36.45 -17.86
CA VAL A 371 14.67 37.35 -17.20
C VAL A 371 14.31 37.48 -15.72
N THR A 372 15.33 37.42 -14.86
CA THR A 372 15.23 37.64 -13.42
C THR A 372 16.02 38.88 -13.03
N LEU A 373 15.35 39.83 -12.38
CA LEU A 373 15.89 41.04 -11.79
C LEU A 373 16.10 40.85 -10.29
N LYS A 374 17.20 41.36 -9.76
CA LYS A 374 17.50 41.39 -8.33
C LYS A 374 17.97 42.79 -7.93
N ALA A 375 17.20 43.44 -7.04
CA ALA A 375 17.54 44.72 -6.43
C ALA A 375 18.34 44.51 -5.14
N VAL A 376 19.40 45.28 -4.96
CA VAL A 376 20.21 45.30 -3.74
C VAL A 376 20.32 46.76 -3.27
N PRO A 377 19.66 47.13 -2.16
CA PRO A 377 19.82 48.45 -1.56
C PRO A 377 21.24 48.71 -1.10
N ASP A 378 21.69 49.96 -1.20
CA ASP A 378 22.94 50.38 -0.57
C ASP A 378 22.76 50.46 0.95
N TRP A 379 23.87 50.54 1.69
CA TRP A 379 23.91 50.44 3.16
C TRP A 379 22.98 51.44 3.90
N ASN A 380 22.76 52.63 3.33
CA ASN A 380 21.90 53.69 3.89
C ASN A 380 20.46 53.69 3.32
N SER A 381 20.06 52.63 2.62
CA SER A 381 18.80 52.57 1.88
C SER A 381 18.03 51.25 2.13
N VAL A 382 16.74 51.25 1.81
CA VAL A 382 15.86 50.08 1.80
C VAL A 382 15.19 49.94 0.44
N PHE A 383 14.96 48.70 0.00
CA PHE A 383 14.14 48.42 -1.18
C PHE A 383 12.68 48.62 -0.82
N ALA A 384 12.02 49.59 -1.44
CA ALA A 384 10.62 49.94 -1.19
C ALA A 384 9.65 49.13 -2.06
N GLY A 385 10.11 48.55 -3.17
CA GLY A 385 9.31 47.69 -4.05
C GLY A 385 9.51 47.95 -5.53
N TRP A 386 8.95 47.07 -6.37
CA TRP A 386 8.95 47.22 -7.82
C TRP A 386 7.71 47.96 -8.32
N SER A 387 7.86 48.70 -9.41
CA SER A 387 6.75 49.24 -10.22
C SER A 387 7.01 49.08 -11.72
N GLY A 388 5.98 49.32 -12.55
CA GLY A 388 6.02 49.06 -14.00
C GLY A 388 5.61 47.63 -14.31
N ALA A 389 6.44 46.88 -15.05
CA ALA A 389 6.16 45.49 -15.39
C ALA A 389 6.40 44.48 -14.25
N CYS A 390 6.97 44.94 -13.14
CA CYS A 390 7.12 44.19 -11.90
C CYS A 390 6.32 44.87 -10.78
N SER A 391 5.91 44.09 -9.77
CA SER A 391 5.20 44.57 -8.59
C SER A 391 5.64 43.84 -7.33
N GLY A 392 5.35 44.43 -6.17
CA GLY A 392 5.61 43.83 -4.86
C GLY A 392 6.92 44.25 -4.22
N THR A 393 7.14 43.80 -2.98
CA THR A 393 8.23 44.24 -2.11
C THR A 393 9.40 43.26 -2.03
N GLN A 394 9.32 42.11 -2.71
CA GLN A 394 10.44 41.17 -2.79
C GLN A 394 11.58 41.76 -3.63
N THR A 395 12.83 41.56 -3.19
CA THR A 395 14.02 42.07 -3.88
C THR A 395 14.29 41.42 -5.24
N THR A 396 13.51 40.40 -5.61
CA THR A 396 13.61 39.72 -6.90
C THR A 396 12.30 39.78 -7.68
N CYS A 397 12.39 39.99 -8.99
CA CYS A 397 11.26 39.93 -9.93
C CYS A 397 11.65 39.10 -11.16
N SER A 398 10.80 38.18 -11.62
CA SER A 398 11.06 37.39 -12.83
C SER A 398 9.91 37.53 -13.83
N GLY A 399 10.23 37.61 -15.12
CA GLY A 399 9.25 37.73 -16.20
C GLY A 399 9.77 37.21 -17.53
N THR A 400 8.88 37.05 -18.51
CA THR A 400 9.21 36.61 -19.87
C THR A 400 9.15 37.80 -20.82
N MET A 401 10.19 38.01 -21.63
CA MET A 401 10.30 39.11 -22.59
C MET A 401 9.45 38.82 -23.84
N THR A 402 8.20 39.29 -23.85
CA THR A 402 7.27 39.17 -24.99
C THR A 402 7.01 40.50 -25.71
N ARG A 403 7.44 41.62 -25.10
CA ARG A 403 7.38 43.00 -25.63
C ARG A 403 8.50 43.81 -24.99
N ASN A 404 8.68 45.09 -25.36
CA ASN A 404 9.55 45.99 -24.59
C ASN A 404 9.02 46.13 -23.16
N VAL A 405 9.90 46.00 -22.18
CA VAL A 405 9.55 45.95 -20.75
C VAL A 405 10.25 47.08 -20.02
N SER A 406 9.51 47.86 -19.24
CA SER A 406 10.06 48.86 -18.33
C SER A 406 9.76 48.47 -16.89
N VAL A 407 10.80 48.42 -16.05
CA VAL A 407 10.73 48.09 -14.63
C VAL A 407 11.41 49.17 -13.81
N THR A 408 10.77 49.60 -12.72
CA THR A 408 11.33 50.56 -11.78
C THR A 408 11.58 49.89 -10.42
N ALA A 409 12.83 49.96 -9.94
CA ALA A 409 13.21 49.62 -8.58
C ALA A 409 13.12 50.86 -7.68
N ASN A 410 12.25 50.83 -6.66
CA ASN A 410 12.09 51.94 -5.74
C ASN A 410 12.96 51.72 -4.49
N PHE A 411 13.74 52.74 -4.11
CA PHE A 411 14.58 52.75 -2.93
C PHE A 411 14.24 53.95 -2.04
N ARG A 412 14.25 53.76 -0.73
CA ARG A 412 14.03 54.83 0.27
C ARG A 412 15.21 54.88 1.22
N LYS A 413 15.61 56.08 1.70
CA LYS A 413 16.62 56.17 2.76
C LYS A 413 16.16 55.45 4.03
N ARG A 414 17.11 54.85 4.73
CA ARG A 414 16.93 54.49 6.15
C ARG A 414 16.96 55.80 6.94
N TYR A 415 15.91 56.07 7.70
CA TYR A 415 15.89 57.15 8.68
C TYR A 415 16.45 56.66 9.99
#